data_AF-A0A2E2MKB3-F1
#
_entry.id   AF-A0A2E2MKB3-F1
#
_cell.length_a   1.000
_cell.length_b   1.000
_cell.length_c   1.000
_cell.angle_alpha   90.00
_cell.angle_beta   90.00
_cell.angle_gamma   90.00
#
_symmetry.space_group_name_H-M   'P 1'
#
loop_
_entity.id
_entity.type
_entity.pdbx_description
1 polymer ?
#
loop_
_entity_poly.entity_id
_entity_poly.type
_entity_poly.pdbx_seq_one_letter_code
_entity_poly.pdbx_strand_id
1 'polypeptide(L)' 'MGSKTLQPSSNLELALDELEGMAEHGVKFVPIQPSPAMIQAGARTGGINEALVAKIYRAMLEVDTLEDLDVPPDLRAN' A
#
# COMPACT_ATOMS: atom_id res chain seq x y z
N MET A 1 25.55 16.51 -14.21
CA MET A 1 25.37 15.40 -13.26
C MET A 1 24.83 14.21 -14.05
N GLY A 2 25.63 13.18 -14.25
CA GLY A 2 25.25 12.04 -15.09
C GLY A 2 24.31 11.11 -14.33
N SER A 3 23.04 11.09 -14.72
CA SER A 3 22.11 10.04 -14.32
C SER A 3 22.68 8.72 -14.87
N LYS A 4 23.23 7.86 -14.00
CA LYS A 4 23.52 6.48 -14.39
C LYS A 4 22.19 5.83 -14.68
N THR A 5 21.85 5.66 -15.95
CA THR A 5 20.70 4.86 -16.36
C THR A 5 20.96 3.44 -15.88
N LEU A 6 20.30 3.04 -14.80
CA LEU A 6 20.35 1.67 -14.31
C LEU A 6 19.60 0.83 -15.34
N GLN A 7 20.35 0.13 -16.19
CA GLN A 7 19.80 -0.94 -17.01
C GLN A 7 19.39 -2.08 -16.05
N PRO A 8 18.12 -2.50 -16.03
CA PRO A 8 17.69 -3.65 -15.26
C PRO A 8 18.51 -4.88 -15.67
N SER A 9 18.74 -5.81 -14.73
CA SER A 9 19.26 -7.12 -15.12
C SER A 9 18.16 -7.90 -15.85
N SER A 10 18.55 -8.85 -16.72
CA SER A 10 17.58 -9.74 -17.38
C SER A 10 16.64 -10.44 -16.41
N ASN A 11 17.13 -10.77 -15.20
CA ASN A 11 16.31 -11.38 -14.16
C ASN A 11 15.28 -10.41 -13.58
N LEU A 12 15.62 -9.12 -13.48
CA LEU A 12 14.68 -8.10 -13.04
C LEU A 12 13.62 -7.82 -14.11
N GLU A 13 13.97 -7.83 -15.39
CA GLU A 13 13.01 -7.71 -16.50
C GLU A 13 11.98 -8.84 -16.46
N LEU A 14 12.43 -10.10 -16.41
CA LEU A 14 11.54 -11.26 -16.31
C LEU A 14 10.63 -11.21 -15.06
N ALA A 15 11.16 -10.74 -13.93
CA ALA A 15 10.37 -10.60 -12.72
C ALA A 15 9.29 -9.51 -12.86
N LEU A 16 9.58 -8.41 -13.56
CA LEU A 16 8.60 -7.35 -13.81
C LEU A 16 7.51 -7.81 -14.78
N ASP A 17 7.85 -8.57 -15.81
CA ASP A 17 6.87 -9.15 -16.75
C ASP A 17 5.90 -10.09 -16.02
N GLU A 18 6.40 -10.93 -15.12
CA GLU A 18 5.56 -11.82 -14.30
C GLU A 18 4.61 -11.02 -13.38
N LEU A 19 5.13 -9.96 -12.73
CA LEU A 19 4.33 -9.08 -11.89
C LEU A 19 3.23 -8.36 -12.70
N GLU A 20 3.52 -7.95 -13.93
CA GLU A 20 2.53 -7.37 -14.84
C GLU A 20 1.44 -8.39 -15.20
N GLY A 21 1.82 -9.64 -15.51
CA GLY A 21 0.88 -10.74 -15.71
C GLY A 21 -0.02 -10.98 -14.49
N MET A 22 0.52 -10.94 -13.28
CA MET A 22 -0.28 -11.05 -12.05
C MET A 22 -1.30 -9.90 -11.91
N ALA A 23 -0.93 -8.69 -12.33
CA ALA A 23 -1.84 -7.55 -12.31
C ALA A 23 -3.04 -7.74 -13.26
N GLU A 24 -2.83 -8.34 -14.43
CA GLU A 24 -3.91 -8.71 -15.36
C GLU A 24 -4.90 -9.71 -14.75
N HIS A 25 -4.44 -10.57 -13.85
CA HIS A 25 -5.26 -11.51 -13.09
C HIS A 25 -5.91 -10.88 -11.85
N GLY A 26 -5.81 -9.57 -11.68
CA GLY A 26 -6.46 -8.82 -10.61
C GLY A 26 -5.65 -8.72 -9.31
N VAL A 27 -4.40 -9.18 -9.29
CA VAL A 27 -3.51 -8.98 -8.14
C VAL A 27 -3.15 -7.49 -8.04
N LYS A 28 -3.41 -6.88 -6.89
CA LYS A 28 -3.04 -5.48 -6.63
C LYS A 28 -1.80 -5.43 -5.76
N PHE A 29 -0.77 -4.75 -6.25
CA PHE A 29 0.44 -4.48 -5.48
C PHE A 29 0.28 -3.15 -4.73
N VAL A 30 0.54 -3.17 -3.43
CA VAL A 30 0.56 -1.97 -2.59
C VAL A 30 1.95 -1.83 -1.95
N PRO A 31 2.50 -0.61 -1.85
CA PRO A 31 3.82 -0.43 -1.26
C PRO A 31 3.78 -0.69 0.26
N ILE A 32 4.86 -1.22 0.84
CA ILE A 32 4.92 -1.43 2.30
C ILE A 32 4.83 -0.10 3.07
N GLN A 33 5.31 0.99 2.47
CA GLN A 33 5.17 2.34 3.02
C GLN A 33 4.32 3.22 2.10
N PRO A 34 3.35 3.98 2.63
CA PRO A 34 2.53 4.84 1.79
C PRO A 34 3.37 6.01 1.28
N SER A 35 3.18 6.37 0.01
CA SER A 35 3.81 7.58 -0.53
C SER A 35 3.17 8.85 0.07
N PRO A 36 3.87 10.00 0.05
CA PRO A 36 3.28 11.27 0.50
C PRO A 36 1.97 11.61 -0.22
N ALA A 37 1.86 11.31 -1.51
CA ALA A 37 0.64 11.52 -2.28
C ALA A 37 -0.53 10.64 -1.79
N MET A 38 -0.26 9.37 -1.44
CA MET A 38 -1.27 8.49 -0.85
C MET A 38 -1.74 9.00 0.52
N ILE A 39 -0.79 9.46 1.35
CA ILE A 39 -1.10 10.03 2.66
C ILE A 39 -2.01 11.27 2.52
N GLN A 40 -1.66 12.19 1.64
CA GLN A 40 -2.44 13.40 1.38
C GLN A 40 -3.83 13.09 0.82
N ALA A 41 -3.93 12.14 -0.11
CA ALA A 41 -5.21 11.71 -0.66
C ALA A 41 -6.11 11.10 0.43
N GLY A 42 -5.56 10.25 1.28
CA GLY A 42 -6.27 9.67 2.42
C GLY A 42 -6.70 10.71 3.44
N ALA A 43 -5.82 11.66 3.78
CA ALA A 43 -6.11 12.73 4.73
C ALA A 43 -7.26 13.62 4.26
N ARG A 44 -7.22 14.03 2.98
CA ARG A 44 -8.26 14.82 2.34
C ARG A 44 -9.60 14.09 2.27
N THR A 45 -9.56 12.80 1.93
CA THR A 45 -10.79 12.00 1.75
C THR A 45 -11.44 11.67 3.08
N GLY A 46 -10.64 11.30 4.08
CA GLY A 46 -11.14 10.92 5.41
C GLY A 46 -11.38 12.09 6.36
N GLY A 47 -10.96 13.31 6.00
CA GLY A 47 -11.02 14.46 6.92
C GLY A 47 -10.16 14.28 8.18
N ILE A 48 -9.08 13.48 8.06
CA ILE A 48 -8.18 13.12 9.16
C ILE A 48 -6.77 13.63 8.88
N ASN A 49 -5.96 13.72 9.94
CA ASN A 49 -4.57 14.14 9.77
C ASN A 49 -3.72 13.04 9.11
N GLU A 50 -2.64 13.48 8.45
CA GLU A 50 -1.70 12.62 7.72
C GLU A 50 -1.08 11.52 8.59
N ALA A 51 -0.79 11.82 9.87
CA ALA A 51 -0.21 10.84 10.79
C ALA A 51 -1.17 9.68 11.08
N LEU A 52 -2.47 9.95 11.17
CA LEU A 52 -3.49 8.92 11.35
C LEU A 52 -3.66 8.08 10.09
N VAL A 53 -3.60 8.68 8.89
CA VAL A 53 -3.62 7.94 7.62
C VAL A 53 -2.47 6.95 7.54
N ALA A 54 -1.25 7.39 7.88
CA ALA A 54 -0.08 6.51 7.86
C ALA A 54 -0.21 5.34 8.85
N LYS A 55 -0.82 5.58 10.03
CA LYS A 55 -1.11 4.53 11.02
C LYS A 55 -2.14 3.52 10.49
N ILE A 56 -3.24 4.01 9.92
CA ILE A 56 -4.28 3.14 9.33
C ILE A 56 -3.68 2.30 8.20
N TYR A 57 -2.85 2.89 7.34
CA TYR A 57 -2.18 2.17 6.26
C TYR A 57 -1.31 1.01 6.78
N ARG A 58 -0.53 1.24 7.83
CA ARG A 58 0.28 0.17 8.45
C ARG A 58 -0.58 -0.92 9.06
N ALA A 59 -1.63 -0.54 9.80
CA ALA A 59 -2.55 -1.51 10.36
C ALA A 59 -3.19 -2.40 9.28
N MET A 60 -3.58 -1.84 8.13
CA MET A 60 -4.11 -2.63 7.01
C MET A 60 -3.11 -3.63 6.43
N LEU A 61 -1.80 -3.38 6.51
CA LEU A 61 -0.77 -4.30 6.04
C LEU A 61 -0.42 -5.40 7.06
N GLU A 62 -0.70 -5.16 8.33
CA GLU A 62 -0.44 -6.11 9.42
C GLU A 62 -1.59 -7.11 9.63
N VAL A 63 -2.75 -6.82 9.05
CA VAL A 63 -3.96 -7.66 9.13
C VAL A 63 -3.97 -8.63 7.97
N ASP A 64 -3.98 -9.94 8.27
CA ASP A 64 -4.04 -11.01 7.26
C ASP A 64 -5.49 -11.49 7.07
N THR A 65 -6.31 -11.46 8.13
CA THR A 65 -7.71 -11.86 8.12
C THR A 65 -8.62 -10.90 8.89
N LEU A 66 -9.93 -10.93 8.63
CA LEU A 66 -10.91 -10.13 9.38
C LEU A 66 -11.00 -10.52 10.88
N GLU A 67 -10.46 -11.69 11.25
CA GLU A 67 -10.43 -12.20 12.62
C GLU A 67 -9.35 -11.52 13.47
N ASP A 68 -8.34 -10.91 12.83
CA ASP A 68 -7.26 -10.17 13.48
C ASP A 68 -7.68 -8.75 13.91
N LEU A 69 -8.89 -8.34 13.52
CA LEU A 69 -9.46 -7.07 13.96
C LEU A 69 -10.06 -7.24 15.36
N ASP A 70 -9.26 -6.95 16.38
CA ASP A 70 -9.76 -6.64 17.72
C ASP A 70 -10.59 -5.34 17.62
N VAL A 71 -11.86 -5.46 17.21
CA VAL A 71 -12.78 -4.33 17.08
C VAL A 71 -13.03 -3.80 18.49
N PRO A 72 -12.54 -2.59 18.84
CA PRO A 72 -12.85 -1.98 20.12
C PRO A 72 -14.38 -1.82 20.21
N PRO A 73 -14.99 -2.09 21.37
CA PRO A 73 -16.45 -2.08 21.53
C PRO A 73 -17.09 -0.75 21.10
N ASP A 74 -16.31 0.34 21.12
CA ASP A 74 -16.74 1.71 20.81
C ASP A 74 -16.96 1.97 19.30
N LEU A 75 -16.56 1.05 18.43
CA LEU A 75 -16.74 1.13 16.96
C LEU A 75 -17.88 0.23 16.44
N ARG A 76 -18.61 -0.47 17.33
CA ARG A 76 -19.85 -1.16 16.96
C ARG A 76 -20.94 -0.10 16.80
N ALA A 77 -21.32 0.17 15.56
CA ALA A 77 -22.27 1.20 15.17
C ALA A 77 -23.55 1.24 16.03
N ASN A 78 -23.93 2.45 16.45
CA ASN A 78 -25.32 2.83 16.69
C ASN A 78 -26.04 2.99 15.34
#